data_AF-A0A368ZW13-F1
#
_entry.id   AF-A0A368ZW13-F1
#
_cell.length_a   1.000
_cell.length_b   1.000
_cell.length_c   1.000
_cell.angle_alpha   90.00
_cell.angle_beta   90.00
_cell.angle_gamma   90.00
#
_symmetry.space_group_name_H-M   'P 1'
#
loop_
_entity.id
_entity.type
_entity.pdbx_description
1 polymer ?
#
loop_
_entity_poly.entity_id
_entity_poly.type
_entity_poly.pdbx_seq_one_letter_code
_entity_poly.pdbx_strand_id
1 'polypeptide(L)'
;MGKQSQGESLWGPLRRYVPKAAFGYVEELLNREVIYLKVTRPKKSRAGLYFYDEKCGRHVIYINGNLDRYNFLITLVHEYAHLVVRRQYGKAVKPHGVEWKRAFAGLMRPLLRVEVFPEEIVKLLALHMRNPMATHFRDQELLSVIKKYQQH
;
A
#
# COMPACT_ATOMS: atom_id res chain seq x y z
N MET A 1 -18.58 -30.27 -14.22
CA MET A 1 -18.25 -28.96 -13.62
C MET A 1 -17.59 -29.19 -12.26
N GLY A 2 -16.27 -29.00 -12.17
CA GLY A 2 -15.58 -29.03 -10.88
C GLY A 2 -15.94 -27.78 -10.08
N LYS A 3 -16.55 -27.97 -8.90
CA LYS A 3 -16.61 -26.91 -7.89
C LYS A 3 -15.18 -26.61 -7.49
N GLN A 4 -14.63 -25.48 -7.94
CA GLN A 4 -13.43 -24.92 -7.32
C GLN A 4 -13.79 -24.67 -5.85
N SER A 5 -13.19 -25.45 -4.95
CA SER A 5 -13.18 -25.13 -3.53
C SER A 5 -12.47 -23.79 -3.38
N GLN A 6 -13.24 -22.73 -3.15
CA GLN A 6 -12.70 -21.43 -2.78
C GLN A 6 -12.07 -21.59 -1.39
N GLY A 7 -10.79 -21.97 -1.35
CA GLY A 7 -10.01 -21.93 -0.13
C GLY A 7 -9.99 -20.50 0.40
N GLU A 8 -10.14 -20.32 1.70
CA GLU A 8 -10.10 -18.99 2.29
C GLU A 8 -8.75 -18.33 2.00
N SER A 9 -8.81 -17.13 1.43
CA SER A 9 -7.64 -16.29 1.17
C SER A 9 -6.82 -16.11 2.45
N LEU A 10 -5.50 -16.39 2.38
CA LEU A 10 -4.54 -16.09 3.45
C LEU A 10 -4.61 -14.61 3.88
N TRP A 11 -4.99 -13.74 2.95
CA TRP A 11 -5.09 -12.30 3.13
C TRP A 11 -6.50 -11.84 3.49
N GLY A 12 -7.46 -12.74 3.71
CA GLY A 12 -8.83 -12.44 4.11
C GLY A 12 -8.96 -11.38 5.23
N PRO A 13 -8.13 -11.41 6.29
CA PRO A 13 -8.13 -10.38 7.33
C PRO A 13 -7.86 -8.95 6.84
N LEU A 14 -7.25 -8.75 5.66
CA LEU A 14 -7.01 -7.41 5.10
C LEU A 14 -8.27 -6.77 4.52
N ARG A 15 -9.35 -7.52 4.29
CA ARG A 15 -10.61 -6.98 3.72
C ARG A 15 -11.21 -5.83 4.54
N ARG A 16 -10.94 -5.78 5.85
CA ARG A 16 -11.38 -4.67 6.73
C ARG A 16 -10.51 -3.42 6.65
N TYR A 17 -9.29 -3.53 6.09
CA TYR A 17 -8.28 -2.47 6.07
C TYR A 17 -8.15 -1.79 4.71
N VAL A 18 -8.72 -2.34 3.64
CA VAL A 18 -8.68 -1.74 2.30
C VAL A 18 -10.08 -1.64 1.70
N PRO A 19 -10.32 -0.73 0.75
CA PRO A 19 -11.56 -0.72 -0.03
C PRO A 19 -11.84 -2.09 -0.68
N LYS A 20 -13.10 -2.52 -0.68
CA LYS A 20 -13.52 -3.83 -1.21
C LYS A 20 -13.03 -4.04 -2.66
N ALA A 21 -13.12 -3.00 -3.50
CA ALA A 21 -12.71 -3.06 -4.90
C ALA A 21 -11.17 -3.09 -5.11
N ALA A 22 -10.38 -2.78 -4.08
CA ALA A 22 -8.92 -2.88 -4.13
C ALA A 22 -8.39 -4.24 -3.67
N PHE A 23 -9.19 -5.00 -2.91
CA PHE A 23 -8.72 -6.22 -2.25
C PHE A 23 -8.10 -7.23 -3.23
N GLY A 24 -8.76 -7.50 -4.37
CA GLY A 24 -8.24 -8.46 -5.35
C GLY A 24 -6.86 -8.08 -5.89
N TYR A 25 -6.64 -6.79 -6.16
CA TYR A 25 -5.33 -6.30 -6.61
C TYR A 25 -4.28 -6.37 -5.49
N VAL A 26 -4.65 -6.01 -4.26
CA VAL A 26 -3.76 -6.12 -3.10
C VAL A 26 -3.34 -7.57 -2.85
N GLU A 27 -4.29 -8.50 -2.90
CA GLU A 27 -4.05 -9.93 -2.78
C GLU A 27 -3.11 -10.45 -3.88
N GLU A 28 -3.33 -10.02 -5.13
CA GLU A 28 -2.46 -10.38 -6.24
C GLU A 28 -1.02 -9.89 -6.01
N LEU A 29 -0.83 -8.65 -5.53
CA LEU A 29 0.50 -8.14 -5.19
C LEU A 29 1.15 -9.00 -4.09
N LEU A 30 0.44 -9.27 -3.00
CA LEU A 30 1.01 -10.00 -1.86
C LEU A 30 1.32 -11.47 -2.20
N ASN A 31 0.61 -12.08 -3.15
CA ASN A 31 0.86 -13.45 -3.60
C ASN A 31 2.08 -13.58 -4.53
N ARG A 32 2.61 -12.49 -5.09
CA ARG A 32 3.76 -12.52 -6.00
C ARG A 32 5.09 -12.71 -5.28
N GLU A 33 5.14 -12.47 -3.98
CA GLU A 33 6.39 -12.38 -3.21
C GLU A 33 6.28 -13.14 -1.89
N VAL A 34 7.41 -13.65 -1.40
CA VAL A 34 7.48 -14.24 -0.06
C VAL A 34 7.55 -13.12 0.97
N ILE A 35 6.38 -12.73 1.48
CA ILE A 35 6.21 -11.57 2.35
C ILE A 35 5.61 -11.93 3.71
N TYR A 36 6.12 -11.30 4.76
CA TYR A 36 5.50 -11.25 6.08
C TYR A 36 4.88 -9.88 6.29
N LEU A 37 3.55 -9.81 6.17
CA LEU A 37 2.78 -8.60 6.47
C LEU A 37 2.21 -8.67 7.88
N LYS A 38 2.39 -7.61 8.67
CA LYS A 38 1.82 -7.50 10.01
C LYS A 38 1.12 -6.16 10.21
N VAL A 39 -0.14 -6.22 10.63
CA VAL A 39 -0.85 -5.04 11.14
C VAL A 39 -0.42 -4.81 12.59
N THR A 40 0.15 -3.65 12.88
CA THR A 40 0.75 -3.34 14.19
C THR A 40 -0.08 -2.34 14.98
N ARG A 41 0.17 -2.28 16.30
CA ARG A 41 -0.31 -1.18 17.13
C ARG A 41 0.23 0.16 16.59
N PRO A 42 -0.52 1.27 16.73
CA PRO A 42 -0.14 2.56 16.17
C PRO A 42 1.19 3.07 16.73
N LYS A 43 2.10 3.47 15.84
CA LYS A 43 3.30 4.23 16.20
C LYS A 43 3.15 5.67 15.70
N LYS A 44 3.45 6.65 16.55
CA LYS A 44 3.37 8.08 16.17
C LYS A 44 4.40 8.47 15.10
N SER A 45 5.54 7.79 15.04
CA SER A 45 6.66 8.17 14.16
C SER A 45 6.55 7.67 12.72
N ARG A 46 5.69 6.68 12.43
CA ARG A 46 5.54 6.12 11.08
C ARG A 46 4.20 5.40 10.92
N ALA A 47 3.62 5.47 9.72
CA ALA A 47 2.39 4.78 9.36
C ALA A 47 2.64 3.35 8.87
N GLY A 48 3.78 3.14 8.20
CA GLY A 48 4.24 1.86 7.69
C GLY A 48 5.75 1.68 7.89
N LEU A 49 6.23 0.48 7.60
CA LEU A 49 7.64 0.15 7.53
C LEU A 49 7.87 -1.10 6.69
N TYR A 50 8.67 -0.96 5.65
CA TYR A 50 9.29 -2.07 4.94
C TYR A 50 10.74 -2.30 5.39
N PHE A 51 11.14 -3.58 5.47
CA PHE A 51 12.53 -4.00 5.49
C PHE A 51 12.69 -5.43 4.94
N TYR A 52 13.92 -5.79 4.56
CA TYR A 52 14.25 -7.17 4.21
C TYR A 52 14.94 -7.84 5.39
N ASP A 53 14.37 -8.95 5.86
CA ASP A 53 14.95 -9.76 6.94
C ASP A 53 15.97 -10.73 6.35
N GLU A 54 17.25 -10.36 6.44
CA GLU A 54 18.36 -11.16 5.91
C GLU A 54 18.51 -12.50 6.65
N LYS A 55 18.03 -12.64 7.90
CA LYS A 55 18.15 -13.89 8.67
C LYS A 55 17.16 -14.94 8.16
N CYS A 56 15.94 -14.50 7.84
CA CYS A 56 14.88 -15.38 7.35
C CYS A 56 14.73 -15.35 5.82
N GLY A 57 15.50 -14.52 5.11
CA GLY A 57 15.46 -14.40 3.66
C GLY A 57 14.10 -13.94 3.11
N ARG A 58 13.41 -13.02 3.81
CA ARG A 58 12.04 -12.61 3.43
C ARG A 58 11.79 -11.11 3.54
N HIS A 59 10.82 -10.64 2.79
CA HIS A 59 10.34 -9.26 2.87
C HIS A 59 9.39 -9.10 4.05
N VAL A 60 9.51 -8.00 4.79
CA VAL A 60 8.65 -7.69 5.93
C VAL A 60 8.01 -6.32 5.72
N ILE A 61 6.68 -6.26 5.86
CA ILE A 61 5.92 -5.00 5.87
C ILE A 61 5.11 -4.92 7.16
N TYR A 62 5.25 -3.81 7.87
CA TYR A 62 4.40 -3.45 9.00
C TYR A 62 3.55 -2.24 8.65
N ILE A 63 2.26 -2.26 9.00
CA ILE A 63 1.33 -1.14 8.80
C ILE A 63 0.56 -0.90 10.09
N ASN A 64 0.40 0.37 10.49
CA ASN A 64 -0.41 0.71 11.66
C ASN A 64 -1.89 0.36 11.43
N GLY A 65 -2.49 -0.36 12.36
CA GLY A 65 -3.87 -0.83 12.26
C GLY A 65 -4.96 0.21 12.53
N ASN A 66 -4.61 1.44 12.92
CA ASN A 66 -5.56 2.52 13.16
C ASN A 66 -5.77 3.46 11.95
N LEU A 67 -5.13 3.17 10.82
CA LEU A 67 -5.36 3.92 9.60
C LEU A 67 -6.76 3.60 9.05
N ASP A 68 -7.46 4.59 8.52
CA ASP A 68 -8.64 4.33 7.69
C ASP A 68 -8.26 3.58 6.42
N ARG A 69 -9.26 3.03 5.73
CA ARG A 69 -9.05 2.16 4.57
C ARG A 69 -8.24 2.78 3.44
N TYR A 70 -8.34 4.10 3.23
CA TYR A 70 -7.62 4.78 2.16
C TYR A 70 -6.16 5.01 2.55
N ASN A 71 -5.94 5.53 3.76
CA ASN A 71 -4.59 5.72 4.29
C ASN A 71 -3.84 4.38 4.44
N PHE A 72 -4.52 3.32 4.86
CA PHE A 72 -3.94 1.98 4.93
C PHE A 72 -3.54 1.48 3.54
N LEU A 73 -4.43 1.57 2.54
CA LEU A 73 -4.13 1.14 1.18
C LEU A 73 -2.93 1.90 0.59
N ILE A 74 -2.90 3.23 0.70
CA ILE A 74 -1.80 4.06 0.19
C ILE A 74 -0.49 3.68 0.90
N THR A 75 -0.52 3.50 2.22
CA THR A 75 0.66 3.11 3.00
C THR A 75 1.14 1.71 2.64
N LEU A 76 0.24 0.74 2.45
CA LEU A 76 0.61 -0.61 2.03
C LEU A 76 1.33 -0.60 0.68
N VAL A 77 0.79 0.13 -0.31
CA VAL A 77 1.40 0.23 -1.63
C VAL A 77 2.73 1.01 -1.58
N HIS A 78 2.86 2.00 -0.69
CA HIS A 78 4.13 2.68 -0.41
C HIS A 78 5.21 1.71 0.04
N GLU A 79 4.91 0.87 1.04
CA GLU A 79 5.86 -0.10 1.56
C GLU A 79 6.15 -1.22 0.55
N TYR A 80 5.14 -1.64 -0.22
CA TYR A 80 5.32 -2.62 -1.30
C TYR A 80 6.19 -2.05 -2.44
N ALA A 81 6.15 -0.74 -2.71
CA ALA A 81 7.05 -0.14 -3.68
C ALA A 81 8.53 -0.22 -3.26
N HIS A 82 8.84 -0.12 -1.96
CA HIS A 82 10.21 -0.36 -1.46
C HIS A 82 10.63 -1.82 -1.67
N LEU A 83 9.70 -2.77 -1.51
CA LEU A 83 9.93 -4.18 -1.83
C LEU A 83 10.32 -4.34 -3.31
N VAL A 84 9.50 -3.83 -4.22
CA VAL A 84 9.75 -3.92 -5.67
C VAL A 84 11.13 -3.37 -6.04
N VAL A 85 11.49 -2.19 -5.48
CA VAL A 85 12.80 -1.60 -5.71
C VAL A 85 13.93 -2.48 -5.14
N ARG A 86 13.78 -3.02 -3.93
CA ARG A 86 14.78 -3.92 -3.33
C ARG A 86 15.00 -5.16 -4.19
N ARG A 87 13.92 -5.74 -4.73
CA ARG A 87 13.97 -6.92 -5.62
C ARG A 87 14.69 -6.61 -6.92
N GLN A 88 14.37 -5.47 -7.55
CA GLN A 88 14.89 -5.12 -8.87
C GLN A 88 16.33 -4.59 -8.85
N TYR A 89 16.72 -3.85 -7.81
CA TYR A 89 17.95 -3.06 -7.79
C TYR A 89 18.89 -3.38 -6.62
N GLY A 90 18.49 -4.24 -5.67
CA GLY A 90 19.34 -4.63 -4.55
C GLY A 90 19.37 -3.62 -3.39
N LYS A 91 20.46 -3.60 -2.60
CA LYS A 91 20.56 -2.85 -1.33
C LYS A 91 20.86 -1.37 -1.51
N ALA A 92 21.49 -1.00 -2.63
CA ALA A 92 22.16 0.29 -2.80
C ALA A 92 21.22 1.42 -3.28
N VAL A 93 19.90 1.23 -3.27
CA VAL A 93 18.97 2.24 -3.79
C VAL A 93 18.59 3.25 -2.72
N LYS A 94 18.58 4.52 -3.12
CA LYS A 94 18.13 5.62 -2.27
C LYS A 94 16.65 5.45 -1.91
N PRO A 95 16.28 5.47 -0.62
CA PRO A 95 14.88 5.50 -0.21
C PRO A 95 14.16 6.67 -0.86
N HIS A 96 13.00 6.39 -1.44
CA HIS A 96 12.15 7.39 -2.10
C HIS A 96 12.82 8.10 -3.30
N GLY A 97 13.85 7.48 -3.88
CA GLY A 97 14.52 7.89 -5.12
C GLY A 97 13.64 7.69 -6.36
N VAL A 98 14.22 7.93 -7.55
CA VAL A 98 13.47 7.90 -8.82
C VAL A 98 12.88 6.52 -9.11
N GLU A 99 13.59 5.45 -8.75
CA GLU A 99 13.17 4.06 -8.87
C GLU A 99 11.94 3.81 -8.01
N TRP A 100 11.97 4.25 -6.75
CA TRP A 100 10.84 4.12 -5.84
C TRP A 100 9.64 4.94 -6.29
N LYS A 101 9.84 6.18 -6.74
CA LYS A 101 8.74 7.03 -7.24
C LYS A 101 8.05 6.40 -8.45
N ARG A 102 8.83 5.84 -9.39
CA ARG A 102 8.30 5.13 -10.56
C ARG A 102 7.54 3.87 -10.16
N ALA A 103 8.11 3.05 -9.28
CA ALA A 103 7.45 1.84 -8.77
C ALA A 103 6.14 2.18 -8.05
N PHE A 104 6.17 3.18 -7.15
CA PHE A 104 5.00 3.58 -6.38
C PHE A 104 3.87 4.13 -7.27
N ALA A 105 4.18 5.04 -8.20
CA ALA A 105 3.19 5.55 -9.15
C ALA A 105 2.63 4.44 -10.05
N GLY A 106 3.48 3.52 -10.52
CA GLY A 106 3.07 2.37 -11.33
C GLY A 106 2.12 1.43 -10.58
N LEU A 107 2.43 1.11 -9.32
CA LEU A 107 1.61 0.24 -8.47
C LEU A 107 0.28 0.90 -8.08
N MET A 108 0.24 2.22 -7.94
CA MET A 108 -0.99 2.96 -7.62
C MET A 108 -1.91 3.13 -8.83
N ARG A 109 -1.38 3.14 -10.06
CA ARG A 109 -2.16 3.42 -11.27
C ARG A 109 -3.45 2.57 -11.42
N PRO A 110 -3.45 1.24 -11.19
CA PRO A 110 -4.68 0.43 -11.28
C PRO A 110 -5.71 0.74 -10.18
N LEU A 111 -5.30 1.41 -9.11
CA LEU A 111 -6.13 1.78 -7.97
C LEU A 111 -6.76 3.17 -8.10
N LEU A 112 -6.29 4.02 -9.04
CA LEU A 112 -6.78 5.38 -9.25
C LEU A 112 -8.12 5.40 -10.02
N ARG A 113 -9.16 4.85 -9.40
CA ARG A 113 -10.51 4.75 -9.97
C ARG A 113 -11.60 4.87 -8.90
N VAL A 114 -12.80 5.26 -9.32
CA VAL A 114 -13.90 5.63 -8.43
C VAL A 114 -14.47 4.46 -7.61
N GLU A 115 -14.25 3.22 -8.04
CA GLU A 115 -14.64 2.02 -7.30
C GLU A 115 -13.76 1.80 -6.05
N VAL A 116 -12.54 2.35 -6.05
CA VAL A 116 -11.56 2.19 -4.97
C VAL A 116 -11.54 3.41 -4.06
N PHE A 117 -11.50 4.61 -4.63
CA PHE A 117 -11.47 5.87 -3.91
C PHE A 117 -12.59 6.80 -4.41
N PRO A 118 -13.21 7.62 -3.53
CA PRO A 118 -14.06 8.73 -3.95
C PRO A 118 -13.39 9.61 -5.02
N GLU A 119 -14.18 10.17 -5.93
CA GLU A 119 -13.67 10.91 -7.09
C GLU A 119 -12.73 12.07 -6.70
N GLU A 120 -13.04 12.83 -5.64
CA GLU A 120 -12.16 13.89 -5.15
C GLU A 120 -10.78 13.35 -4.72
N ILE A 121 -10.75 12.19 -4.06
CA ILE A 121 -9.49 11.53 -3.67
C ILE A 121 -8.75 11.04 -4.91
N VAL A 122 -9.43 10.45 -5.91
CA VAL A 122 -8.79 10.00 -7.16
C VAL A 122 -8.05 11.14 -7.84
N LYS A 123 -8.69 12.31 -7.98
CA LYS A 123 -8.10 13.49 -8.64
C LYS A 123 -6.82 13.95 -7.93
N LEU A 124 -6.87 14.16 -6.61
CA LEU A 124 -5.73 14.64 -5.83
C LEU A 124 -4.63 13.58 -5.71
N LEU A 125 -4.99 12.31 -5.57
CA LEU A 125 -4.03 11.22 -5.49
C LEU A 125 -3.33 10.99 -6.83
N ALA A 126 -4.03 11.12 -7.96
CA ALA A 126 -3.42 11.07 -9.29
C ALA A 126 -2.42 12.22 -9.50
N LEU A 127 -2.72 13.43 -9.01
CA LEU A 127 -1.79 14.55 -9.03
C LEU A 127 -0.56 14.26 -8.16
N HIS A 128 -0.77 13.76 -6.94
CA HIS A 128 0.30 13.34 -6.03
C HIS A 128 1.24 12.30 -6.67
N MET A 129 0.70 11.34 -7.42
CA MET A 129 1.47 10.29 -8.10
C MET A 129 2.36 10.79 -9.24
N ARG A 130 2.20 12.03 -9.73
CA ARG A 130 3.12 12.59 -10.75
C ARG A 130 4.54 12.78 -10.20
N ASN A 131 4.67 13.09 -8.92
CA ASN A 131 5.93 13.20 -8.22
C ASN A 131 5.71 12.87 -6.73
N PRO A 132 5.54 11.59 -6.38
CA PRO A 132 5.08 11.23 -5.05
C PRO A 132 6.12 11.60 -3.99
N MET A 133 5.62 12.12 -2.88
CA MET A 133 6.44 12.45 -1.72
C MET A 133 6.79 11.18 -0.93
N ALA A 134 7.84 11.25 -0.11
CA ALA A 134 8.21 10.18 0.81
C ALA A 134 7.11 9.84 1.82
N THR A 135 6.10 10.70 1.96
CA THR A 135 4.89 10.45 2.73
C THR A 135 3.75 11.29 2.17
N HIS A 136 2.57 10.69 2.00
CA HIS A 136 1.37 11.42 1.58
C HIS A 136 0.78 12.25 2.72
N PHE A 137 1.14 11.99 3.98
CA PHE A 137 0.69 12.78 5.14
C PHE A 137 1.23 14.23 5.15
N ARG A 138 2.18 14.57 4.27
CA ARG A 138 2.65 15.95 4.05
C ARG A 138 1.94 16.66 2.91
N ASP A 139 1.12 15.95 2.14
CA ASP A 139 0.26 16.52 1.13
C ASP A 139 -1.02 17.03 1.79
N GLN A 140 -1.07 18.33 2.09
CA GLN A 140 -2.16 18.90 2.88
C GLN A 140 -3.51 18.80 2.15
N GLU A 141 -3.53 18.99 0.84
CA GLU A 141 -4.74 18.89 0.03
C GLU A 141 -5.25 17.46 0.00
N LEU A 142 -4.37 16.50 -0.31
CA LEU A 142 -4.71 15.09 -0.33
C LEU A 142 -5.15 14.58 1.06
N LEU A 143 -4.44 14.97 2.12
CA LEU A 143 -4.78 14.57 3.47
C LEU A 143 -6.13 15.16 3.91
N SER A 144 -6.39 16.42 3.57
CA SER A 144 -7.66 17.09 3.88
C SER A 144 -8.83 16.39 3.20
N VAL A 145 -8.72 16.07 1.91
CA VAL A 145 -9.79 15.35 1.19
C VAL A 145 -10.01 13.96 1.76
N ILE A 146 -8.95 13.21 2.10
CA ILE A 146 -9.10 11.87 2.68
C ILE A 146 -9.86 11.93 4.00
N LYS A 147 -9.57 12.93 4.85
CA LYS A 147 -10.27 13.14 6.13
C LYS A 147 -11.77 13.35 5.97
N LYS A 148 -12.24 13.99 4.88
CA LYS A 148 -13.69 14.15 4.63
C LYS A 148 -14.44 12.83 4.53
N TYR A 149 -13.75 11.77 4.09
CA TYR A 149 -14.32 10.45 3.87
C TYR A 149 -13.91 9.43 4.95
N GLN A 150 -13.18 9.87 5.98
CA GLN A 150 -12.99 9.07 7.18
C GLN A 150 -14.34 9.00 7.90
N GLN A 151 -15.01 7.85 7.80
CA GLN A 151 -16.15 7.58 8.67
C GLN A 151 -15.62 7.45 10.10
N HIS A 152 -16.23 8.18 11.04
CA HIS A 152 -16.06 7.97 12.47
C HIS A 152 -16.46 6.56 12.89
#